data_AF-A0A353YWA1-F1
#
_entry.id   AF-A0A353YWA1-F1
#
_cell.length_a   1.000
_cell.length_b   1.000
_cell.length_c   1.000
_cell.angle_alpha   90.00
_cell.angle_beta   90.00
_cell.angle_gamma   90.00
#
_symmetry.space_group_name_H-M   'P 1'
#
loop_
_entity.id
_entity.type
_entity.pdbx_description
1 polymer ?
#
loop_
_entity_poly.entity_id
_entity_poly.type
_entity_poly.pdbx_seq_one_letter_code
_entity_poly.pdbx_strand_id
1 'polypeptide(L)' 'MERTRSSTIIITGPESTGKTTIAENLAERFQGKLIPEYARAYISNLKGTYNFKDIINIARWQYQHFTEAKQAKKAHKY' A
#
# COMPACT_ATOMS: atom_id res chain seq x y z
N MET A 1 6.61 -8.36 29.48
CA MET A 1 6.83 -8.27 28.01
C MET A 1 5.86 -7.27 27.43
N GLU A 2 6.34 -6.14 26.93
CA GLU A 2 5.52 -5.09 26.34
C GLU A 2 5.04 -5.51 24.94
N ARG A 3 3.72 -5.58 24.71
CA ARG A 3 3.16 -5.90 23.40
C ARG A 3 3.25 -4.67 22.51
N THR A 4 4.29 -4.60 21.68
CA THR A 4 4.36 -3.65 20.56
C THR A 4 3.17 -3.90 19.61
N ARG A 5 2.18 -2.99 19.61
CA ARG A 5 1.07 -3.00 18.65
C ARG A 5 1.57 -2.44 17.32
N SER A 6 1.34 -3.16 16.23
CA SER A 6 1.57 -2.62 14.89
C SER A 6 0.34 -1.84 14.42
N SER A 7 0.56 -0.58 14.03
CA SER A 7 -0.47 0.26 13.41
C SER A 7 -0.37 0.17 11.89
N THR A 8 -1.52 0.07 11.22
CA THR A 8 -1.65 0.23 9.78
C THR A 8 -2.34 1.55 9.51
N ILE A 9 -1.76 2.37 8.62
CA ILE A 9 -2.32 3.65 8.20
C ILE A 9 -2.70 3.50 6.73
N ILE A 10 -3.95 3.81 6.39
CA ILE A 10 -4.45 3.82 5.02
C ILE A 10 -4.80 5.26 4.67
N ILE A 11 -4.23 5.76 3.58
CA ILE A 11 -4.54 7.09 3.05
C ILE A 11 -5.38 6.90 1.79
N THR A 12 -6.55 7.52 1.76
CA THR A 12 -7.49 7.50 0.63
C THR A 12 -7.95 8.92 0.31
N GLY A 13 -8.40 9.14 -0.92
CA GLY A 13 -8.87 10.43 -1.40
C GLY A 13 -8.67 10.62 -2.90
N PRO A 14 -9.19 11.72 -3.48
CA PRO A 14 -9.10 12.01 -4.91
C PRO A 14 -7.66 12.01 -5.44
N GLU A 15 -7.48 11.74 -6.73
CA GLU A 15 -6.17 11.82 -7.37
C GLU A 15 -5.56 13.24 -7.21
N SER A 16 -4.23 13.33 -7.09
CA SER A 16 -3.49 14.61 -6.97
C SER A 16 -3.73 15.44 -5.70
N THR A 17 -4.12 14.81 -4.59
CA THR A 17 -4.33 15.47 -3.28
C THR A 17 -3.18 15.31 -2.28
N GLY A 18 -1.97 14.97 -2.75
CA GLY A 18 -0.78 14.84 -1.89
C GLY A 18 -0.69 13.53 -1.09
N LYS A 19 -1.55 12.54 -1.36
CA LYS A 19 -1.58 11.25 -0.64
C LYS A 19 -0.23 10.53 -0.63
N THR A 20 0.45 10.48 -1.78
CA THR A 20 1.77 9.85 -1.91
C THR A 20 2.80 10.53 -1.00
N THR A 21 2.85 11.86 -1.04
CA THR A 21 3.75 12.66 -0.21
C THR A 21 3.49 12.42 1.28
N ILE A 22 2.24 12.40 1.73
CA ILE A 22 1.92 12.14 3.14
C ILE A 22 2.29 10.70 3.52
N ALA A 23 2.03 9.71 2.64
CA ALA A 23 2.38 8.31 2.90
C ALA A 23 3.89 8.11 3.04
N GLU A 24 4.68 8.73 2.17
CA GLU A 24 6.14 8.73 2.20
C GLU A 24 6.67 9.38 3.49
N ASN A 25 6.20 10.58 3.82
CA ASN A 25 6.59 11.29 5.03
C ASN A 25 6.26 10.50 6.31
N LEU A 26 5.10 9.84 6.36
CA LEU A 26 4.73 8.98 7.49
C LEU A 26 5.63 7.74 7.58
N ALA A 27 5.95 7.11 6.45
CA ALA A 27 6.83 5.96 6.41
C ALA A 27 8.25 6.34 6.88
N GLU A 28 8.79 7.47 6.43
CA GLU A 28 10.09 7.98 6.88
C GLU A 28 10.07 8.29 8.39
N ARG A 29 9.10 9.10 8.83
CA ARG A 29 9.01 9.56 10.22
C ARG A 29 8.89 8.43 11.25
N PHE A 30 8.12 7.39 10.91
CA PHE A 30 7.87 6.27 11.81
C PHE A 30 8.68 5.02 11.48
N GLN A 31 9.66 5.12 10.57
CA GLN A 31 10.43 3.98 10.05
C GLN A 31 9.49 2.82 9.61
N GLY A 32 8.38 3.21 8.99
CA GLY A 32 7.34 2.33 8.49
C GLY A 32 7.67 1.77 7.11
N LYS A 33 7.06 0.63 6.78
CA LYS A 33 7.11 0.10 5.41
C LYS A 33 6.01 0.79 4.61
N LEU A 34 6.39 1.53 3.57
CA LEU A 34 5.46 2.06 2.59
C LEU A 34 5.02 0.94 1.64
N ILE A 35 3.73 0.87 1.36
CA ILE A 35 3.18 0.03 0.29
C ILE A 35 2.65 1.01 -0.78
N PRO A 36 3.25 1.04 -1.98
CA PRO A 36 2.83 1.99 -3.01
C PRO A 36 1.43 1.67 -3.54
N GLU A 37 0.83 2.66 -4.20
CA GLU A 37 -0.45 2.52 -4.90
C GLU A 37 -0.25 1.75 -6.20
N TYR A 38 -0.69 0.49 -6.24
CA TYR A 38 -0.52 -0.38 -7.41
C TYR A 38 -1.41 0.08 -8.58
N ALA A 39 -2.60 0.61 -8.30
CA ALA A 39 -3.55 1.07 -9.30
C ALA A 39 -2.92 2.07 -10.29
N ARG A 40 -2.14 3.02 -9.77
CA ARG A 40 -1.47 4.06 -10.56
C ARG A 40 -0.48 3.44 -11.56
N ALA A 41 0.35 2.51 -11.11
CA ALA A 41 1.31 1.82 -11.98
C ALA A 41 0.60 0.93 -13.00
N TYR A 42 -0.45 0.21 -12.59
CA TYR A 42 -1.20 -0.68 -13.47
C TYR A 42 -1.87 0.09 -14.62
N ILE A 43 -2.61 1.15 -14.28
CA ILE A 43 -3.36 1.96 -15.25
C ILE A 43 -2.42 2.69 -16.20
N SER A 44 -1.29 3.21 -15.71
CA SER A 44 -0.30 3.92 -16.55
C SER A 44 0.32 3.02 -17.63
N ASN A 45 0.34 1.70 -17.41
CA ASN A 45 0.86 0.72 -18.36
C ASN A 45 -0.23 0.07 -19.22
N LEU A 46 -1.51 0.36 -18.96
CA LEU A 46 -2.63 -0.20 -19.70
C LEU A 46 -2.74 0.50 -21.06
N LYS A 47 -2.95 -0.27 -22.13
CA LYS A 47 -3.36 0.28 -23.42
C LYS A 47 -4.89 0.39 -23.45
N GLY A 48 -5.41 1.60 -23.34
CA GLY A 48 -6.85 1.89 -23.42
C GLY A 48 -7.50 2.09 -22.04
N THR A 49 -8.83 2.01 -22.00
CA THR A 49 -9.62 2.22 -20.78
C THR A 49 -9.63 0.94 -19.93
N TYR A 50 -9.46 1.09 -18.61
CA TYR A 50 -9.59 -0.03 -17.69
C TYR A 50 -11.03 -0.51 -17.59
N ASN A 51 -11.20 -1.80 -17.30
CA ASN A 51 -12.49 -2.44 -17.11
C ASN A 51 -12.58 -3.12 -15.73
N PHE A 52 -13.70 -3.79 -15.46
CA PHE A 52 -13.94 -4.44 -14.18
C PHE A 52 -12.89 -5.49 -13.80
N LYS A 53 -12.35 -6.25 -14.77
CA LYS A 53 -11.31 -7.26 -14.50
C LYS A 53 -10.02 -6.61 -14.03
N ASP A 54 -9.68 -5.45 -14.57
CA ASP A 54 -8.51 -4.67 -14.16
C ASP A 54 -8.63 -4.24 -12.70
N ILE A 55 -9.82 -3.77 -12.28
CA ILE A 55 -10.09 -3.42 -10.89
C ILE A 55 -9.87 -4.62 -9.96
N ILE A 56 -10.35 -5.81 -10.34
CA ILE A 56 -10.15 -7.04 -9.56
C ILE A 56 -8.65 -7.39 -9.47
N ASN A 57 -7.89 -7.24 -10.56
CA ASN A 57 -6.46 -7.50 -10.57
C ASN A 57 -5.70 -6.53 -9.66
N ILE A 58 -6.03 -5.24 -9.73
CA ILE A 58 -5.48 -4.19 -8.88
C ILE A 58 -5.76 -4.51 -7.40
N ALA A 59 -7.00 -4.87 -7.06
CA ALA A 59 -7.40 -5.18 -5.70
C ALA A 59 -6.64 -6.41 -5.15
N ARG A 60 -6.50 -7.47 -5.94
CA ARG A 60 -5.74 -8.68 -5.56
C ARG A 60 -4.28 -8.36 -5.27
N TRP A 61 -3.63 -7.60 -6.17
CA TRP A 61 -2.23 -7.22 -5.99
C TRP A 61 -2.02 -6.34 -4.76
N GLN A 62 -2.84 -5.31 -4.59
CA GLN A 62 -2.75 -4.41 -3.44
C GLN A 62 -2.95 -5.19 -2.12
N TYR A 63 -3.93 -6.10 -2.08
CA TYR A 63 -4.17 -6.94 -0.92
C TYR A 63 -2.99 -7.87 -0.64
N GLN A 64 -2.46 -8.55 -1.66
CA GLN A 64 -1.30 -9.44 -1.50
C GLN A 64 -0.11 -8.68 -0.89
N HIS A 65 0.28 -7.54 -1.46
CA HIS A 65 1.40 -6.73 -0.97
C HIS A 65 1.20 -6.24 0.47
N PHE A 66 -0.03 -5.87 0.81
CA PHE A 66 -0.41 -5.52 2.17
C PHE A 66 -0.23 -6.70 3.13
N THR A 67 -0.70 -7.89 2.75
CA THR A 67 -0.56 -9.09 3.59
C THR A 67 0.89 -9.51 3.79
N GLU A 68 1.70 -9.48 2.73
CA GLU A 68 3.13 -9.80 2.78
C GLU A 68 3.90 -8.82 3.69
N ALA A 69 3.62 -7.52 3.56
CA ALA A 69 4.21 -6.50 4.44
C ALA A 69 3.86 -6.71 5.92
N LYS A 70 2.64 -7.16 6.19
CA LYS A 70 2.18 -7.48 7.55
C LYS A 70 2.82 -8.76 8.10
N GLN A 71 3.10 -9.76 7.25
CA GLN A 71 3.73 -11.02 7.64
C GLN A 71 5.25 -10.89 7.84
N ALA A 72 5.96 -10.17 6.97
CA ALA A 72 7.40 -9.94 7.09
C ALA A 72 7.78 -9.30 8.44
N LYS A 73 6.93 -8.39 8.97
CA LYS A 73 7.11 -7.81 10.31
C LYS A 73 6.93 -8.80 11.46
N LYS A 74 6.23 -9.93 11.28
CA LYS A 74 6.12 -10.98 12.29
C LYS A 74 7.35 -11.90 12.31
N ALA A 75 7.95 -12.14 11.15
CA ALA A 75 9.11 -13.03 11.02
C ALA A 75 10.40 -12.44 11.61
N HIS A 76 10.60 -11.11 11.54
CA HIS A 76 11.74 -10.41 12.15
C HIS A 76 11.61 -10.16 13.67
N LYS A 77 10.70 -10.85 14.35
CA LYS A 77 10.49 -10.72 15.80
C LYS A 77 10.97 -11.93 16.61
N TYR A 78 11.81 -12.78 16.01
CA TYR A 78 12.45 -13.94 16.62
C TYR A 78 13.96 -13.87 16.44
#